data_AF-A0A3A4XRA2-F1
#
_entry.id   AF-A0A3A4XRA2-F1
#
_cell.length_a   1.000
_cell.length_b   1.000
_cell.length_c   1.000
_cell.angle_alpha   90.00
_cell.angle_beta   90.00
_cell.angle_gamma   90.00
#
_symmetry.space_group_name_H-M   'P 1'
#
loop_
_entity.id
_entity.type
_entity.pdbx_description
1 polymer ?
#
loop_
_entity_poly.entity_id
_entity_poly.type
_entity_poly.pdbx_seq_one_letter_code
_entity_poly.pdbx_strand_id
1 'polypeptide(L)'
;MTNEELILQRLDALEAKLTPLIKDRQKWTEFKDDLIPLQNHAVALFIEQLQEVEAGFQLEDALTLVKRSMRSIKNFLFILKATDNIIDFVTDLEPLLKSAVPKMIEHLDELERKGVFRIVKSMLDIRAKIAAAYDHHDIEQIGDGLVALLALAKKMADPRTLAFLEKMAEIPASLDLSQAPKVGPFGLISAGFNPEVKEGLGVLMALTKAMAKLKTDGHVPDKVVRPAEIAS
;
A
#
# COMPACT_ATOMS: atom_id res chain seq x y z
N MET A 1 31.39 -19.66 75.80
CA MET A 1 29.97 -20.02 75.60
C MET A 1 29.93 -21.46 75.18
N THR A 2 29.25 -22.29 75.96
CA THR A 2 29.05 -23.72 75.62
C THR A 2 27.94 -23.85 74.57
N ASN A 3 27.97 -24.92 73.77
CA ASN A 3 27.01 -25.13 72.69
C ASN A 3 25.54 -25.10 73.16
N GLU A 4 25.29 -25.45 74.41
CA GLU A 4 23.96 -25.42 75.04
C GLU A 4 23.43 -23.99 75.20
N GLU A 5 24.29 -23.04 75.58
CA GLU A 5 23.91 -21.61 75.68
C GLU A 5 23.58 -21.03 74.31
N LEU A 6 24.31 -21.45 73.27
CA LEU A 6 24.07 -21.00 71.90
C LEU A 6 22.76 -21.59 71.33
N ILE A 7 22.41 -22.82 71.69
CA ILE A 7 21.15 -23.46 71.29
C ILE A 7 19.97 -22.78 71.99
N LEU A 8 20.07 -22.51 73.30
CA LEU A 8 19.03 -21.82 74.06
C LEU A 8 18.79 -20.41 73.50
N GLN A 9 19.84 -19.66 73.22
CA GLN A 9 19.72 -18.33 72.64
C GLN A 9 19.10 -18.34 71.23
N ARG A 10 19.38 -19.38 70.43
CA ARG A 10 18.74 -19.58 69.12
C ARG A 10 17.28 -19.96 69.26
N LEU A 11 16.93 -20.74 70.28
CA LEU A 11 15.55 -21.13 70.58
C LEU A 11 14.73 -19.92 71.02
N ASP A 12 15.25 -19.11 71.94
CA ASP A 12 14.61 -17.88 72.42
C ASP A 12 14.43 -16.86 71.28
N ALA A 13 15.43 -16.74 70.40
CA ALA A 13 15.35 -15.88 69.23
C ALA A 13 14.33 -16.38 68.19
N LEU A 14 14.12 -17.70 68.09
CA LEU A 14 13.08 -18.31 67.27
C LEU A 14 11.68 -18.11 67.90
N GLU A 15 11.56 -18.27 69.21
CA GLU A 15 10.31 -18.09 69.96
C GLU A 15 9.85 -16.63 69.94
N ALA A 16 10.77 -15.67 70.12
CA ALA A 16 10.49 -14.24 70.00
C ALA A 16 10.04 -13.84 68.58
N LYS A 17 10.55 -14.51 67.54
CA LYS A 17 10.13 -14.31 66.13
C LYS A 17 8.81 -15.01 65.79
N LEU A 18 8.48 -16.10 66.46
CA LEU A 18 7.24 -16.86 66.27
C LEU A 18 6.06 -16.30 67.07
N THR A 19 6.31 -15.59 68.17
CA THR A 19 5.29 -14.95 69.02
C THR A 19 4.34 -13.99 68.24
N PRO A 20 4.82 -13.08 67.38
CA PRO A 20 3.93 -12.25 66.56
C PRO A 20 3.16 -13.05 65.50
N LEU A 21 3.77 -14.10 64.91
CA LEU A 21 3.11 -15.01 63.95
C LEU A 21 1.98 -15.85 64.59
N ILE A 22 2.11 -16.17 65.89
CA ILE A 22 1.07 -16.86 66.65
C ILE A 22 -0.08 -15.91 67.00
N LYS A 23 0.20 -14.60 67.21
CA LYS A 23 -0.83 -13.57 67.41
C LYS A 23 -1.71 -13.38 66.16
N ASP A 24 -1.14 -13.50 64.97
CA ASP A 24 -1.90 -13.50 63.71
C ASP A 24 -2.81 -14.73 63.53
N ARG A 25 -2.71 -15.76 64.38
CA ARG A 25 -3.71 -16.84 64.38
C ARG A 25 -5.11 -16.36 64.74
N GLN A 26 -5.27 -15.33 65.58
CA GLN A 26 -6.61 -14.83 65.91
C GLN A 26 -7.35 -14.29 64.69
N LYS A 27 -6.65 -13.58 63.79
CA LYS A 27 -7.20 -13.11 62.50
C LYS A 27 -7.50 -14.26 61.53
N TRP A 28 -6.69 -15.31 61.57
CA TRP A 28 -6.97 -16.55 60.81
C TRP A 28 -8.13 -17.34 61.39
N THR A 29 -8.37 -17.29 62.70
CA THR A 29 -9.53 -17.91 63.33
C THR A 29 -10.80 -17.12 63.00
N GLU A 30 -10.76 -15.78 63.06
CA GLU A 30 -11.85 -14.90 62.60
C GLU A 30 -12.17 -15.11 61.11
N PHE A 31 -11.15 -15.12 60.24
CA PHE A 31 -11.35 -15.42 58.82
C PHE A 31 -11.91 -16.82 58.57
N LYS A 32 -11.56 -17.81 59.40
CA LYS A 32 -12.16 -19.14 59.35
C LYS A 32 -13.60 -19.13 59.86
N ASP A 33 -13.87 -18.41 60.94
CA ASP A 33 -15.20 -18.27 61.55
C ASP A 33 -16.15 -17.46 60.66
N ASP A 34 -15.64 -16.55 59.83
CA ASP A 34 -16.37 -15.83 58.77
C ASP A 34 -16.54 -16.67 57.49
N LEU A 35 -15.58 -17.56 57.18
CA LEU A 35 -15.67 -18.49 56.06
C LEU A 35 -16.65 -19.65 56.31
N ILE A 36 -16.78 -20.12 57.55
CA ILE A 36 -17.69 -21.23 57.92
C ILE A 36 -19.16 -20.92 57.55
N PRO A 37 -19.74 -19.74 57.87
CA PRO A 37 -21.09 -19.39 57.46
C PRO A 37 -21.18 -19.06 55.97
N LEU A 38 -20.11 -18.53 55.35
CA LEU A 38 -20.06 -18.28 53.91
C LEU A 38 -20.06 -19.58 53.11
N GLN A 39 -19.41 -20.63 53.60
CA GLN A 39 -19.42 -21.95 52.95
C GLN A 39 -20.83 -22.55 52.93
N ASN A 40 -21.52 -22.52 54.07
CA ASN A 40 -22.88 -23.06 54.16
C ASN A 40 -23.89 -22.22 53.35
N HIS A 41 -23.79 -20.89 53.38
CA HIS A 41 -24.63 -20.02 52.55
C HIS A 41 -24.31 -20.11 51.06
N ALA A 42 -23.03 -20.18 50.68
CA ALA A 42 -22.64 -20.31 49.28
C ALA A 42 -23.12 -21.65 48.71
N VAL A 43 -23.00 -22.75 49.46
CA VAL A 43 -23.53 -24.06 49.04
C VAL A 43 -25.06 -24.03 48.93
N ALA A 44 -25.76 -23.40 49.88
CA ALA A 44 -27.22 -23.28 49.83
C ALA A 44 -27.69 -22.42 48.64
N LEU A 45 -27.08 -21.25 48.42
CA LEU A 45 -27.35 -20.37 47.28
C LEU A 45 -27.00 -21.04 45.94
N PHE A 46 -25.93 -21.84 45.90
CA PHE A 46 -25.58 -22.62 44.71
C PHE A 46 -26.64 -23.69 44.44
N ILE A 47 -27.13 -24.39 45.47
CA ILE A 47 -28.20 -25.39 45.33
C ILE A 47 -29.52 -24.74 44.91
N GLU A 48 -29.86 -23.57 45.45
CA GLU A 48 -31.06 -22.79 45.09
C GLU A 48 -30.99 -22.28 43.64
N GLN A 49 -29.86 -21.72 43.22
CA GLN A 49 -29.62 -21.30 41.84
C GLN A 49 -29.56 -22.49 40.85
N LEU A 50 -29.11 -23.66 41.31
CA LEU A 50 -29.14 -24.88 40.51
C LEU A 50 -30.54 -25.50 40.41
N GLN A 51 -31.43 -25.24 41.36
CA GLN A 51 -32.85 -25.62 41.27
C GLN A 51 -33.60 -24.79 40.21
N GLU A 52 -33.20 -23.55 39.95
CA GLU A 52 -33.73 -22.75 38.82
C GLU A 52 -33.23 -23.24 37.44
N VAL A 53 -32.13 -24.00 37.38
CA VAL A 53 -31.63 -24.65 36.15
C VAL A 53 -32.35 -26.00 35.95
N GLU A 54 -33.64 -25.91 35.67
CA GLU A 54 -34.66 -26.94 35.96
C GLU A 54 -34.58 -28.30 35.21
N ALA A 55 -33.52 -28.65 34.46
CA ALA A 55 -33.50 -29.97 33.79
C ALA A 55 -32.15 -30.56 33.33
N GLY A 56 -31.03 -29.83 33.43
CA GLY A 56 -29.82 -30.19 32.69
C GLY A 56 -28.53 -30.34 33.50
N PHE A 57 -28.55 -30.07 34.80
CA PHE A 57 -27.32 -29.97 35.59
C PHE A 57 -27.18 -31.15 36.56
N GLN A 58 -26.40 -32.16 36.20
CA GLN A 58 -26.03 -33.25 37.10
C GLN A 58 -24.74 -32.92 37.84
N LEU A 59 -24.63 -33.33 39.10
CA LEU A 59 -23.42 -33.12 39.91
C LEU A 59 -22.20 -33.83 39.27
N GLU A 60 -22.45 -34.92 38.56
CA GLU A 60 -21.49 -35.64 37.72
C GLU A 60 -20.95 -34.78 36.57
N ASP A 61 -21.79 -33.93 35.96
CA ASP A 61 -21.36 -33.01 34.89
C ASP A 61 -20.47 -31.90 35.44
N ALA A 62 -20.77 -31.40 36.65
CA ALA A 62 -19.91 -30.45 37.35
C ALA A 62 -18.53 -31.06 37.66
N LEU A 63 -18.49 -32.29 38.18
CA LEU A 63 -17.25 -33.01 38.43
C LEU A 63 -16.49 -33.33 37.12
N THR A 64 -17.22 -33.59 36.04
CA THR A 64 -16.64 -33.81 34.71
C THR A 64 -16.05 -32.52 34.14
N LEU A 65 -16.72 -31.38 34.31
CA LEU A 65 -16.20 -30.07 33.96
C LEU A 65 -14.94 -29.74 34.76
N VAL A 66 -14.93 -29.97 36.07
CA VAL A 66 -13.74 -29.77 36.91
C VAL A 66 -12.58 -30.64 36.43
N LYS A 67 -12.82 -31.95 36.20
CA LYS A 67 -11.79 -32.86 35.65
C LYS A 67 -11.32 -32.43 34.26
N ARG A 68 -12.22 -31.95 33.40
CA ARG A 68 -11.90 -31.48 32.05
C ARG A 68 -11.08 -30.20 32.10
N SER A 69 -11.42 -29.26 32.97
CA SER A 69 -10.65 -28.04 33.24
C SER A 69 -9.25 -28.36 33.78
N MET A 70 -9.14 -29.30 34.72
CA MET A 70 -7.83 -29.79 35.21
C MET A 70 -7.02 -30.45 34.09
N ARG A 71 -7.65 -31.19 33.18
CA ARG A 71 -6.97 -31.77 32.01
C ARG A 71 -6.56 -30.71 30.98
N SER A 72 -7.35 -29.66 30.84
CA SER A 72 -7.12 -28.53 29.96
C SER A 72 -6.21 -27.45 30.57
N ILE A 73 -5.74 -27.61 31.81
CA ILE A 73 -4.84 -26.64 32.47
C ILE A 73 -3.57 -26.38 31.64
N LYS A 74 -3.10 -27.38 30.89
CA LYS A 74 -1.97 -27.24 29.97
C LYS A 74 -2.26 -26.26 28.83
N ASN A 75 -3.49 -26.24 28.33
CA ASN A 75 -3.92 -25.29 27.29
C ASN A 75 -4.05 -23.87 27.88
N PHE A 76 -4.55 -23.74 29.11
CA PHE A 76 -4.57 -22.44 29.80
C PHE A 76 -3.16 -21.90 30.04
N LEU A 77 -2.24 -22.75 30.52
CA LEU A 77 -0.84 -22.39 30.68
C LEU A 77 -0.18 -22.02 29.36
N PHE A 78 -0.54 -22.69 28.26
CA PHE A 78 -0.07 -22.34 26.93
C PHE A 78 -0.56 -20.95 26.50
N ILE A 79 -1.84 -20.62 26.72
CA ILE A 79 -2.39 -19.30 26.40
C ILE A 79 -1.72 -18.22 27.25
N LEU A 80 -1.51 -18.46 28.55
CA LEU A 80 -0.81 -17.51 29.42
C LEU A 80 0.61 -17.25 28.92
N LYS A 81 1.35 -18.31 28.56
CA LYS A 81 2.68 -18.16 27.94
C LYS A 81 2.64 -17.47 26.57
N ALA A 82 1.60 -17.69 25.78
CA ALA A 82 1.42 -17.00 24.51
C ALA A 82 1.18 -15.50 24.73
N THR A 83 0.46 -15.13 25.79
CA THR A 83 0.29 -13.73 26.20
C THR A 83 1.62 -13.11 26.62
N ASP A 84 2.45 -13.82 27.40
CA ASP A 84 3.79 -13.36 27.75
C ASP A 84 4.64 -13.11 26.49
N ASN A 85 4.64 -14.06 25.54
CA ASN A 85 5.35 -13.91 24.27
C ASN A 85 4.82 -12.75 23.41
N ILE A 86 3.52 -12.45 23.43
CA ILE A 86 2.92 -11.32 22.72
C ILE A 86 3.34 -10.01 23.37
N ILE A 87 3.34 -9.95 24.70
CA ILE A 87 3.78 -8.77 25.45
C ILE A 87 5.25 -8.50 25.14
N ASP A 88 6.10 -9.52 25.22
CA ASP A 88 7.54 -9.41 24.88
C ASP A 88 7.73 -8.93 23.43
N PHE A 89 7.00 -9.50 22.48
CA PHE A 89 7.03 -9.07 21.08
C PHE A 89 6.59 -7.61 20.89
N VAL A 90 5.51 -7.18 21.56
CA VAL A 90 5.04 -5.78 21.48
C VAL A 90 6.05 -4.85 22.14
N THR A 91 6.65 -5.25 23.26
CA THR A 91 7.71 -4.47 23.94
C THR A 91 8.96 -4.35 23.07
N ASP A 92 9.35 -5.40 22.36
CA ASP A 92 10.48 -5.37 21.41
C ASP A 92 10.17 -4.50 20.18
N LEU A 93 8.93 -4.52 19.69
CA LEU A 93 8.49 -3.70 18.56
C LEU A 93 8.19 -2.25 18.93
N GLU A 94 7.84 -1.95 20.18
CA GLU A 94 7.48 -0.62 20.66
C GLU A 94 8.50 0.47 20.24
N PRO A 95 9.83 0.31 20.43
CA PRO A 95 10.79 1.31 19.98
C PRO A 95 10.83 1.47 18.45
N LEU A 96 10.64 0.38 17.70
CA LEU A 96 10.58 0.44 16.24
C LEU A 96 9.33 1.18 15.78
N LEU A 97 8.17 0.90 16.37
CA LEU A 97 6.92 1.59 16.08
C LEU A 97 6.98 3.07 16.46
N LYS A 98 7.54 3.40 17.63
CA LYS A 98 7.75 4.80 18.07
C LYS A 98 8.66 5.58 17.12
N SER A 99 9.58 4.92 16.40
CA SER A 99 10.45 5.54 15.41
C SER A 99 9.87 5.55 13.99
N ALA A 100 9.20 4.46 13.59
CA ALA A 100 8.69 4.26 12.25
C ALA A 100 7.37 4.98 12.00
N VAL A 101 6.44 4.98 12.97
CA VAL A 101 5.13 5.62 12.81
C VAL A 101 5.27 7.13 12.54
N PRO A 102 6.06 7.91 13.29
CA PRO A 102 6.25 9.33 12.98
C PRO A 102 6.85 9.56 11.60
N LYS A 103 7.84 8.76 11.18
CA LYS A 103 8.45 8.87 9.84
C LYS A 103 7.48 8.52 8.73
N MET A 104 6.62 7.53 8.93
CA MET A 104 5.55 7.21 7.98
C MET A 104 4.55 8.36 7.90
N ILE A 105 4.13 8.93 9.03
CA ILE A 105 3.23 10.09 9.06
C ILE A 105 3.86 11.27 8.33
N GLU A 106 5.12 11.59 8.61
CA GLU A 106 5.85 12.68 7.95
C GLU A 106 5.96 12.46 6.43
N HIS A 107 6.26 11.22 6.01
CA HIS A 107 6.34 10.90 4.59
C HIS A 107 4.96 10.96 3.90
N LEU A 108 3.90 10.48 4.56
CA LEU A 108 2.53 10.58 4.06
C LEU A 108 2.07 12.04 3.98
N ASP A 109 2.39 12.87 4.99
CA ASP A 109 2.12 14.32 4.98
C ASP A 109 2.88 15.02 3.85
N GLU A 110 4.14 14.65 3.62
CA GLU A 110 4.93 15.18 2.50
C GLU A 110 4.28 14.83 1.14
N LEU A 111 3.83 13.58 0.97
CA LEU A 111 3.10 13.15 -0.22
C LEU A 111 1.78 13.89 -0.37
N GLU A 112 1.05 14.14 0.72
CA GLU A 112 -0.19 14.91 0.72
C GLU A 112 0.06 16.37 0.35
N ARG A 113 1.04 17.04 0.97
CA ARG A 113 1.45 18.43 0.67
C ARG A 113 1.92 18.58 -0.77
N LYS A 114 2.66 17.61 -1.30
CA LYS A 114 3.05 17.57 -2.72
C LYS A 114 1.87 17.27 -3.66
N GLY A 115 0.70 16.97 -3.12
CA GLY A 115 -0.52 16.71 -3.89
C GLY A 115 -0.54 15.33 -4.55
N VAL A 116 0.35 14.41 -4.18
CA VAL A 116 0.48 13.09 -4.81
C VAL A 116 -0.82 12.31 -4.68
N PHE A 117 -1.45 12.29 -3.51
CA PHE A 117 -2.75 11.63 -3.33
C PHE A 117 -3.85 12.22 -4.20
N ARG A 118 -3.84 13.53 -4.45
CA ARG A 118 -4.81 14.19 -5.34
C ARG A 118 -4.63 13.74 -6.78
N ILE A 119 -3.39 13.58 -7.23
CA ILE A 119 -3.06 13.09 -8.57
C ILE A 119 -3.50 11.63 -8.72
N VAL A 120 -3.14 10.77 -7.75
CA VAL A 120 -3.53 9.36 -7.76
C VAL A 120 -5.05 9.22 -7.78
N LYS A 121 -5.78 9.95 -6.92
CA LYS A 121 -7.23 9.94 -6.90
C LYS A 121 -7.83 10.40 -8.23
N SER A 122 -7.32 11.50 -8.79
CA SER A 122 -7.76 12.01 -10.10
C SER A 122 -7.55 10.99 -11.20
N MET A 123 -6.43 10.26 -11.16
CA MET A 123 -6.12 9.23 -12.14
C MET A 123 -7.06 8.02 -11.99
N LEU A 124 -7.39 7.61 -10.76
CA LEU A 124 -8.40 6.58 -10.50
C LEU A 124 -9.78 7.01 -11.00
N ASP A 125 -10.18 8.27 -10.76
CA ASP A 125 -11.44 8.82 -11.24
C ASP A 125 -11.51 8.87 -12.77
N ILE A 126 -10.43 9.26 -13.43
CA ILE A 126 -10.34 9.22 -14.90
C ILE A 126 -10.46 7.77 -15.38
N ARG A 127 -9.76 6.82 -14.75
CA ARG A 127 -9.88 5.38 -15.09
C ARG A 127 -11.30 4.86 -14.90
N ALA A 128 -11.98 5.25 -13.83
CA ALA A 128 -13.36 4.88 -13.57
C ALA A 128 -14.32 5.46 -14.63
N LYS A 129 -14.14 6.73 -15.00
CA LYS A 129 -14.93 7.38 -16.07
C LYS A 129 -14.71 6.73 -17.42
N ILE A 130 -13.46 6.38 -17.74
CA ILE A 130 -13.12 5.67 -18.99
C ILE A 130 -13.78 4.29 -18.99
N ALA A 131 -13.63 3.51 -17.92
CA ALA A 131 -14.23 2.18 -17.81
C ALA A 131 -15.77 2.20 -17.82
N ALA A 132 -16.40 3.30 -17.39
CA ALA A 132 -17.85 3.47 -17.45
C ALA A 132 -18.36 3.91 -18.83
N ALA A 133 -17.53 4.58 -19.62
CA ALA A 133 -17.91 5.16 -20.91
C ALA A 133 -17.49 4.34 -22.12
N TYR A 134 -16.49 3.48 -21.97
CA TYR A 134 -15.82 2.76 -23.06
C TYR A 134 -15.60 1.30 -22.67
N ASP A 135 -15.75 0.39 -23.64
CA ASP A 135 -15.47 -1.04 -23.42
C ASP A 135 -13.95 -1.33 -23.55
N HIS A 136 -13.51 -2.55 -23.23
CA HIS A 136 -12.09 -2.93 -23.26
C HIS A 136 -11.40 -2.63 -24.60
N HIS A 137 -12.08 -2.92 -25.71
CA HIS A 137 -11.54 -2.67 -27.05
C HIS A 137 -11.36 -1.17 -27.34
N ASP A 138 -12.28 -0.33 -26.87
CA ASP A 138 -12.21 1.12 -27.06
C ASP A 138 -11.04 1.73 -26.26
N ILE A 139 -10.78 1.20 -25.06
CA ILE A 139 -9.66 1.66 -24.22
C ILE A 139 -8.31 1.33 -24.86
N GLU A 140 -8.17 0.14 -25.46
CA GLU A 140 -6.95 -0.23 -26.21
C GLU A 140 -6.73 0.71 -27.40
N GLN A 141 -7.77 0.96 -28.19
CA GLN A 141 -7.68 1.84 -29.35
C GLN A 141 -7.34 3.30 -28.96
N ILE A 142 -7.90 3.79 -27.85
CA ILE A 142 -7.56 5.11 -27.29
C ILE A 142 -6.10 5.13 -26.82
N GLY A 143 -5.63 4.07 -26.17
CA GLY A 143 -4.24 3.92 -25.74
C GLY A 143 -3.26 4.00 -26.91
N ASP A 144 -3.51 3.22 -27.97
CA ASP A 144 -2.70 3.23 -29.19
C ASP A 144 -2.73 4.60 -29.88
N GLY A 145 -3.90 5.25 -29.93
CA GLY A 145 -4.05 6.60 -30.44
C GLY A 145 -3.20 7.64 -29.68
N LEU A 146 -3.19 7.58 -28.35
CA LEU A 146 -2.37 8.46 -27.52
C LEU A 146 -0.87 8.22 -27.73
N VAL A 147 -0.44 6.97 -27.86
CA VAL A 147 0.96 6.63 -28.19
C VAL A 147 1.34 7.17 -29.56
N ALA A 148 0.46 7.04 -30.57
CA ALA A 148 0.69 7.58 -31.89
C ALA A 148 0.79 9.12 -31.88
N LEU A 149 -0.05 9.81 -31.11
CA LEU A 149 0.01 11.27 -30.93
C LEU A 149 1.31 11.69 -30.24
N LEU A 150 1.77 10.98 -29.21
CA LEU A 150 3.06 11.25 -28.56
C LEU A 150 4.24 10.99 -29.50
N ALA A 151 4.17 9.92 -30.31
CA ALA A 151 5.18 9.65 -31.33
C ALA A 151 5.21 10.76 -32.40
N LEU A 152 4.05 11.29 -32.79
CA LEU A 152 3.95 12.43 -33.70
C LEU A 152 4.52 13.69 -33.06
N ALA A 153 4.18 13.99 -31.81
CA ALA A 153 4.74 15.12 -31.06
C ALA A 153 6.27 15.04 -31.00
N LYS A 154 6.82 13.85 -30.73
CA LYS A 154 8.26 13.59 -30.76
C LYS A 154 8.88 13.82 -32.14
N LYS A 155 8.21 13.41 -33.22
CA LYS A 155 8.67 13.63 -34.61
C LYS A 155 8.61 15.11 -35.02
N MET A 156 7.62 15.86 -34.52
CA MET A 156 7.53 17.30 -34.74
C MET A 156 8.60 18.06 -33.96
N ALA A 157 8.97 17.57 -32.78
CA ALA A 157 10.07 18.11 -31.99
C ALA A 157 11.47 17.72 -32.53
N ASP A 158 11.56 16.93 -33.61
CA ASP A 158 12.84 16.61 -34.24
C ASP A 158 13.47 17.87 -34.86
N PRO A 159 14.77 18.13 -34.62
CA PRO A 159 15.44 19.33 -35.14
C PRO A 159 15.34 19.52 -36.66
N ARG A 160 15.26 18.43 -37.44
CA ARG A 160 15.13 18.51 -38.90
C ARG A 160 13.73 18.93 -39.32
N THR A 161 12.70 18.42 -38.63
CA THR A 161 11.30 18.83 -38.86
C THR A 161 11.10 20.29 -38.48
N LEU A 162 11.62 20.72 -37.33
CA LEU A 162 11.58 22.12 -36.91
C LEU A 162 12.30 23.04 -37.90
N ALA A 163 13.53 22.69 -38.32
CA ALA A 163 14.28 23.48 -39.30
C ALA A 163 13.59 23.55 -40.68
N PHE A 164 12.89 22.48 -41.08
CA PHE A 164 12.08 22.51 -42.31
C PHE A 164 10.85 23.42 -42.17
N LEU A 165 10.14 23.33 -41.04
CA LEU A 165 8.97 24.17 -40.76
C LEU A 165 9.35 25.65 -40.65
N GLU A 166 10.47 25.98 -40.01
CA GLU A 166 11.01 27.33 -39.91
C GLU A 166 11.33 27.91 -41.29
N LYS A 167 12.06 27.16 -42.13
CA LYS A 167 12.35 27.55 -43.51
C LYS A 167 11.08 27.77 -44.35
N MET A 168 10.05 26.96 -44.15
CA MET A 168 8.76 27.13 -44.84
C MET A 168 7.98 28.34 -44.34
N ALA A 169 8.05 28.64 -43.04
CA ALA A 169 7.40 29.81 -42.44
C ALA A 169 8.08 31.13 -42.84
N GLU A 170 9.37 31.09 -43.18
CA GLU A 170 10.11 32.24 -43.70
C GLU A 170 9.76 32.59 -45.17
N ILE A 171 9.22 31.64 -45.96
CA ILE A 171 8.88 31.87 -47.38
C ILE A 171 7.88 33.03 -47.55
N PRO A 172 6.72 33.07 -46.85
CA PRO A 172 5.81 34.21 -46.94
C PRO A 172 6.35 35.49 -46.29
N ALA A 173 7.25 35.37 -45.30
CA ALA A 173 7.85 36.53 -44.63
C ALA A 173 8.93 37.22 -45.49
N SER A 174 9.58 36.47 -46.38
CA SER A 174 10.63 36.93 -47.28
C SER A 174 10.14 37.26 -48.69
N LEU A 175 8.92 36.84 -49.06
CA LEU A 175 8.29 37.13 -50.34
C LEU A 175 7.10 38.06 -50.14
N ASP A 176 7.16 39.27 -50.70
CA ASP A 176 6.00 40.15 -50.80
C ASP A 176 5.08 39.63 -51.91
N LEU A 177 4.24 38.64 -51.56
CA LEU A 177 3.30 37.98 -52.46
C LEU A 177 2.31 38.97 -53.11
N SER A 178 2.15 40.15 -52.52
CA SER A 178 1.34 41.27 -53.03
C SER A 178 1.93 41.91 -54.28
N GLN A 179 3.24 41.79 -54.50
CA GLN A 179 3.97 42.37 -55.64
C GLN A 179 4.50 41.33 -56.63
N ALA A 180 4.08 40.07 -56.52
CA ALA A 180 4.53 39.01 -57.41
C ALA A 180 4.19 39.35 -58.89
N PRO A 181 5.17 39.51 -59.78
CA PRO A 181 4.93 39.90 -61.15
C PRO A 181 4.18 38.79 -61.90
N LYS A 182 3.13 39.17 -62.63
CA LYS A 182 2.39 38.23 -63.48
C LYS A 182 3.32 37.72 -64.59
N VAL A 183 3.65 36.43 -64.54
CA VAL A 183 4.50 35.80 -65.55
C VAL A 183 3.64 35.42 -66.75
N GLY A 184 3.88 36.05 -67.91
CA GLY A 184 3.18 35.74 -69.15
C GLY A 184 3.60 34.39 -69.77
N PRO A 185 2.92 33.90 -70.82
CA PRO A 185 3.22 32.62 -71.46
C PRO A 185 4.69 32.47 -71.90
N PHE A 186 5.27 33.56 -72.42
CA PHE A 186 6.68 33.61 -72.81
C PHE A 186 7.63 33.70 -71.59
N GLY A 187 7.18 34.37 -70.53
CA GLY A 187 7.91 34.45 -69.26
C GLY A 187 7.98 33.10 -68.54
N LEU A 188 6.98 32.24 -68.66
CA LEU A 188 7.02 30.88 -68.13
C LEU A 188 8.05 30.01 -68.84
N ILE A 189 8.14 30.14 -70.17
CA ILE A 189 9.16 29.45 -70.98
C ILE A 189 10.55 29.94 -70.60
N SER A 190 10.75 31.25 -70.51
CA SER A 190 12.02 31.87 -70.07
C SER A 190 12.39 31.50 -68.63
N ALA A 191 11.44 31.50 -67.70
CA ALA A 191 11.65 31.11 -66.31
C ALA A 191 12.07 29.64 -66.20
N GLY A 192 11.56 28.77 -67.08
CA GLY A 192 11.99 27.38 -67.18
C GLY A 192 13.47 27.21 -67.55
N PHE A 193 14.15 28.22 -68.09
CA PHE A 193 15.59 28.20 -68.35
C PHE A 193 16.43 28.73 -67.17
N ASN A 194 15.82 29.41 -66.20
CA ASN A 194 16.50 30.00 -65.04
C ASN A 194 16.97 28.90 -64.06
N PRO A 195 18.23 28.92 -63.59
CA PRO A 195 18.76 27.87 -62.71
C PRO A 195 18.00 27.76 -61.38
N GLU A 196 17.59 28.87 -60.76
CA GLU A 196 16.87 28.87 -59.48
C GLU A 196 15.46 28.23 -59.61
N VAL A 197 14.78 28.49 -60.73
CA VAL A 197 13.45 27.90 -61.01
C VAL A 197 13.59 26.40 -61.27
N LYS A 198 14.64 25.97 -61.96
CA LYS A 198 14.95 24.54 -62.18
C LYS A 198 15.29 23.83 -60.87
N GLU A 199 16.03 24.47 -59.97
CA GLU A 199 16.32 23.92 -58.63
C GLU A 199 15.05 23.77 -57.81
N GLY A 200 14.19 24.80 -57.77
CA GLY A 200 12.90 24.74 -57.08
C GLY A 200 11.98 23.64 -57.64
N LEU A 201 11.88 23.53 -58.97
CA LEU A 201 11.16 22.43 -59.63
C LEU A 201 11.77 21.06 -59.32
N GLY A 202 13.10 20.97 -59.24
CA GLY A 202 13.81 19.74 -58.85
C GLY A 202 13.49 19.30 -57.42
N VAL A 203 13.44 20.24 -56.48
CA VAL A 203 13.01 20.00 -55.09
C VAL A 203 11.56 19.54 -55.06
N LEU A 204 10.65 20.21 -55.78
CA LEU A 204 9.25 19.81 -55.89
C LEU A 204 9.08 18.40 -56.48
N MET A 205 9.85 18.05 -57.51
CA MET A 205 9.86 16.71 -58.07
C MET A 205 10.39 15.67 -57.09
N ALA A 206 11.45 16.00 -56.33
CA ALA A 206 11.99 15.11 -55.29
C ALA A 206 10.98 14.87 -54.16
N LEU A 207 10.29 15.92 -53.71
CA LEU A 207 9.20 15.83 -52.74
C LEU A 207 8.03 14.99 -53.29
N THR A 208 7.64 15.22 -54.55
CA THR A 208 6.58 14.44 -55.22
C THR A 208 6.96 12.97 -55.34
N LYS A 209 8.22 12.66 -55.66
CA LYS A 209 8.74 11.29 -55.72
C LYS A 209 8.79 10.64 -54.35
N ALA A 210 9.10 11.39 -53.29
CA ALA A 210 9.04 10.90 -51.91
C ALA A 210 7.59 10.60 -51.48
N MET A 211 6.64 11.46 -51.84
CA MET A 211 5.20 11.23 -51.60
C MET A 211 4.69 9.99 -52.35
N ALA A 212 5.14 9.76 -53.58
CA ALA A 212 4.83 8.55 -54.32
C ALA A 212 5.38 7.29 -53.64
N LYS A 213 6.57 7.35 -53.04
CA LYS A 213 7.15 6.24 -52.27
C LYS A 213 6.36 5.89 -51.01
N LEU A 214 5.81 6.89 -50.32
CA LEU A 214 4.95 6.68 -49.13
C LEU A 214 3.66 5.91 -49.45
N LYS A 215 3.15 6.02 -50.68
CA LYS A 215 1.98 5.23 -51.15
C LYS A 215 2.34 3.74 -51.37
N THR A 216 3.59 3.45 -51.75
CA THR A 216 4.08 2.08 -51.96
C THR A 216 4.52 1.37 -50.67
N ASP A 217 4.94 2.11 -49.64
CA ASP A 217 5.34 1.57 -48.33
C ASP A 217 4.18 1.50 -47.31
N GLY A 218 2.93 1.39 -47.77
CA GLY A 218 1.73 1.24 -46.93
C GLY A 218 1.67 -0.05 -46.09
N HIS A 219 2.80 -0.66 -45.76
CA HIS A 219 2.89 -1.67 -44.72
C HIS A 219 3.07 -0.97 -43.38
N VAL A 220 2.04 -1.04 -42.54
CA VAL A 220 2.14 -0.72 -41.12
C VAL A 220 3.35 -1.48 -40.57
N PRO A 221 4.35 -0.82 -39.96
CA PRO A 221 5.46 -1.56 -39.37
C PRO A 221 4.93 -2.45 -38.25
N ASP A 222 5.02 -3.77 -38.45
CA ASP A 222 4.69 -4.87 -37.53
C ASP A 222 5.60 -4.91 -36.27
N LYS A 223 5.99 -3.74 -35.76
CA LYS A 223 6.86 -3.61 -34.59
C LYS A 223 6.35 -2.52 -33.67
N VAL A 224 5.10 -2.65 -33.24
CA VAL A 224 4.75 -2.25 -31.88
C VAL A 224 5.29 -3.37 -30.99
N VAL A 225 6.47 -3.11 -30.44
CA VAL A 225 7.06 -3.69 -29.23
C VAL A 225 6.28 -4.89 -28.68
N ARG A 226 6.72 -6.11 -29.01
CA ARG A 226 6.46 -7.26 -28.14
C ARG A 226 7.04 -6.91 -26.76
N PRO A 227 6.24 -6.85 -25.67
CA PRO A 227 6.82 -6.77 -24.35
C PRO A 227 7.71 -8.00 -24.19
N ALA A 228 8.96 -7.74 -23.82
CA ALA A 228 9.94 -8.75 -23.50
C ALA A 228 9.33 -9.82 -22.60
N GLU A 229 9.65 -11.07 -22.88
CA GLU A 229 9.49 -12.19 -21.98
C GLU A 229 10.05 -11.78 -20.60
N ILE A 230 9.17 -11.47 -19.66
CA ILE A 230 9.48 -11.45 -18.23
C ILE A 230 8.80 -12.67 -17.64
N ALA A 231 9.42 -13.83 -17.86
CA ALA A 231 9.12 -15.07 -17.16
C ALA A 231 10.34 -16.00 -17.21
N SER A 232 11.28 -15.79 -16.30
CA SER A 232 12.01 -16.82 -15.52
C SER A 232 12.89 -16.13 -14.48
#